data_AF-A0A2V8ZAM3-F1
#
_entry.id   AF-A0A2V8ZAM3-F1
#
_cell.length_a   1.000
_cell.length_b   1.000
_cell.length_c   1.000
_cell.angle_alpha   90.00
_cell.angle_beta   90.00
_cell.angle_gamma   90.00
#
_symmetry.space_group_name_H-M   'P 1'
#
loop_
_entity.id
_entity.type
_entity.pdbx_description
1 polymer ?
#
loop_
_entity_poly.entity_id
_entity_poly.type
_entity_poly.pdbx_seq_one_letter_code
_entity_poly.pdbx_strand_id
1 'polypeptide(L)'
;MLVFVRLAYKYRLYPNEAQVPFLENQLHEACDLYNAALQERRDAWKVCRKSMHYYEQAKQLKPMRKEGLLGLANFSCCQDVLRRLDKTFQAFFARVRRGEKPGFPRFRSFRRYDSSTFPSYGDGCRLLDDGKLRIQGAGRIKVKLHRPVEGAIKTVTIKRDVDHWLEN
;
A
#
# COMPACT_ATOMS: atom_id res chain seq x y z
N MET A 1 14.50 -27.45 -12.34
CA MET A 1 14.47 -26.29 -11.42
C MET A 1 13.75 -25.15 -12.14
N LEU A 2 12.48 -24.87 -11.83
CA LEU A 2 11.73 -23.76 -12.44
C LEU A 2 12.15 -22.45 -11.76
N VAL A 3 12.85 -21.59 -12.48
CA VAL A 3 13.19 -20.23 -12.03
C VAL A 3 11.98 -19.34 -12.31
N PHE A 4 11.27 -18.90 -11.28
CA PHE A 4 10.21 -17.91 -11.43
C PHE A 4 10.82 -16.50 -11.46
N VAL A 5 10.90 -15.90 -12.64
CA VAL A 5 11.30 -14.49 -12.78
C VAL A 5 10.13 -13.60 -12.37
N ARG A 6 10.38 -12.61 -11.50
CA ARG A 6 9.41 -11.53 -11.22
C ARG A 6 9.70 -10.36 -12.15
N LEU A 7 8.74 -10.02 -13.00
CA LEU A 7 8.76 -8.83 -13.84
C LEU A 7 7.93 -7.72 -13.19
N ALA A 8 8.34 -6.47 -13.38
CA ALA A 8 7.57 -5.29 -13.00
C ALA A 8 7.30 -4.45 -14.26
N TYR A 9 6.05 -4.04 -14.44
CA TYR A 9 5.62 -3.27 -15.61
C TYR A 9 5.09 -1.93 -15.15
N LYS A 10 5.72 -0.85 -15.61
CA LYS A 10 5.33 0.52 -15.25
C LYS A 10 4.47 1.14 -16.36
N TYR A 11 3.19 1.35 -16.13
CA TYR A 11 2.32 2.06 -17.09
C TYR A 11 1.80 3.38 -16.54
N ARG A 12 1.41 4.29 -17.43
CA ARG A 12 0.83 5.59 -17.05
C ARG A 12 -0.69 5.49 -17.02
N LEU A 13 -1.26 5.97 -15.92
CA LEU A 13 -2.70 6.12 -15.71
C LEU A 13 -3.16 7.51 -16.16
N TYR A 14 -4.39 7.56 -16.68
CA TYR A 14 -5.10 8.79 -17.04
C TYR A 14 -6.43 8.82 -16.30
N PRO A 15 -6.41 9.09 -14.98
CA PRO A 15 -7.64 9.32 -14.22
C PRO A 15 -8.34 10.58 -14.71
N ASN A 16 -9.67 10.59 -14.66
CA ASN A 16 -10.47 11.79 -14.87
C ASN A 16 -10.53 12.66 -13.59
N GLU A 17 -11.16 13.84 -13.71
CA GLU A 17 -11.26 14.82 -12.62
C GLU A 17 -11.93 14.27 -11.35
N ALA A 18 -12.89 13.35 -11.49
CA ALA A 18 -13.55 12.72 -10.34
C ALA A 18 -12.71 11.60 -9.70
N GLN A 19 -11.81 10.97 -10.48
CA GLN A 19 -10.97 9.87 -10.02
C GLN A 19 -9.73 10.35 -9.26
N VAL A 20 -9.17 11.51 -9.63
CA VAL A 20 -7.97 12.05 -8.98
C VAL A 20 -8.16 12.23 -7.46
N PRO A 21 -9.22 12.93 -6.98
CA PRO A 21 -9.43 13.10 -5.54
C PRO A 21 -9.60 11.77 -4.80
N PHE A 22 -10.25 10.78 -5.44
CA PHE A 22 -10.36 9.45 -4.84
C PHE A 22 -8.99 8.80 -4.66
N LEU A 23 -8.14 8.79 -5.69
CA LEU A 23 -6.79 8.21 -5.63
C LEU A 23 -5.91 8.94 -4.62
N GLU A 24 -6.03 10.27 -4.51
CA GLU A 24 -5.34 11.04 -3.48
C GLU A 24 -5.81 10.68 -2.08
N ASN A 25 -7.13 10.56 -1.88
CA ASN A 25 -7.68 10.15 -0.60
C ASN A 25 -7.20 8.75 -0.20
N GLN A 26 -7.04 7.82 -1.16
CA GLN A 26 -6.44 6.51 -0.87
C GLN A 26 -5.01 6.61 -0.33
N LEU A 27 -4.22 7.58 -0.79
CA LEU A 27 -2.87 7.82 -0.27
C LEU A 27 -2.91 8.47 1.12
N HIS A 28 -3.88 9.35 1.38
CA HIS A 28 -4.11 9.96 2.70
C HIS A 28 -4.46 8.89 3.72
N GLU A 29 -5.51 8.12 3.46
CA GLU A 29 -5.97 7.02 4.31
C GLU A 29 -4.87 5.98 4.58
N ALA A 30 -4.05 5.67 3.58
CA ALA A 30 -2.91 4.77 3.74
C ALA A 30 -1.82 5.37 4.64
N CYS A 31 -1.54 6.67 4.49
CA CYS A 31 -0.57 7.38 5.33
C CYS A 31 -1.05 7.47 6.78
N ASP A 32 -2.33 7.74 6.99
CA ASP A 32 -2.94 7.85 8.32
C ASP A 32 -2.96 6.49 9.03
N LEU A 33 -3.39 5.43 8.34
CA LEU A 33 -3.32 4.07 8.89
C LEU A 33 -1.88 3.66 9.23
N TYR A 34 -0.90 3.98 8.39
CA TYR A 34 0.51 3.72 8.68
C TYR A 34 0.96 4.45 9.96
N ASN A 35 0.62 5.73 10.07
CA ASN A 35 1.03 6.58 11.18
C ASN A 35 0.33 6.19 12.49
N ALA A 36 -0.97 5.89 12.46
CA ALA A 36 -1.72 5.40 13.60
C ALA A 36 -1.14 4.07 14.11
N ALA A 37 -0.86 3.13 13.21
CA ALA A 37 -0.23 1.86 13.58
C ALA A 37 1.20 2.05 14.12
N LEU A 38 1.98 3.00 13.60
CA LEU A 38 3.29 3.34 14.15
C LEU A 38 3.17 3.93 15.57
N GLN A 39 2.21 4.83 15.78
CA GLN A 39 1.94 5.44 17.07
C GLN A 39 1.57 4.37 18.10
N GLU A 40 0.66 3.48 17.78
CA GLU A 40 0.27 2.38 18.65
C GLU A 40 1.47 1.52 19.08
N ARG A 41 2.35 1.13 18.14
CA ARG A 41 3.57 0.37 18.47
C ARG A 41 4.48 1.14 19.43
N ARG A 42 4.61 2.46 19.24
CA ARG A 42 5.42 3.32 20.11
C ARG A 42 4.84 3.44 21.51
N ASP A 43 3.53 3.67 21.59
CA ASP A 43 2.84 3.89 22.86
C ASP A 43 2.75 2.61 23.67
N ALA A 44 2.46 1.47 23.03
CA ALA A 44 2.49 0.15 23.67
C ALA A 44 3.86 -0.18 24.29
N TRP A 45 4.94 0.17 23.60
CA TRP A 45 6.29 0.01 24.15
C TRP A 45 6.58 1.00 25.28
N LYS A 46 6.18 2.27 25.11
CA LYS A 46 6.45 3.33 26.10
C LYS A 46 5.74 3.06 27.43
N VAL A 47 4.46 2.66 27.38
CA VAL A 47 3.60 2.50 28.56
C VAL A 47 3.73 1.09 29.14
N CYS A 48 3.62 0.07 28.30
CA CYS A 48 3.48 -1.32 28.76
C CYS A 48 4.71 -2.19 28.47
N ARG A 49 5.75 -1.66 27.84
CA ARG A 49 6.91 -2.43 27.32
C ARG A 49 6.48 -3.61 26.42
N LYS A 50 5.34 -3.46 25.76
CA LYS A 50 4.80 -4.48 24.85
C LYS A 50 5.24 -4.19 23.42
N SER A 51 5.80 -5.22 22.77
CA SER A 51 6.04 -5.18 21.33
C SER A 51 4.78 -5.59 20.59
N MET A 52 4.31 -4.72 19.70
CA MET A 52 3.14 -4.97 18.85
C MET A 52 3.60 -5.39 17.45
N HIS A 53 3.00 -6.44 16.90
CA HIS A 53 3.36 -6.99 15.58
C HIS A 53 2.21 -6.90 14.57
N TYR A 54 2.53 -7.16 13.29
CA TYR A 54 1.57 -7.10 12.19
C TYR A 54 0.24 -7.82 12.49
N TYR A 55 0.29 -9.05 13.01
CA TYR A 55 -0.91 -9.86 13.23
C TYR A 55 -1.85 -9.27 14.28
N GLU A 56 -1.33 -8.59 15.31
CA GLU A 56 -2.16 -7.94 16.32
C GLU A 56 -2.91 -6.74 15.72
N GLN A 57 -2.20 -5.90 14.97
CA GLN A 57 -2.79 -4.73 14.32
C GLN A 57 -3.74 -5.12 13.18
N ALA A 58 -3.42 -6.18 12.44
CA ALA A 58 -4.27 -6.69 11.36
C ALA A 58 -5.63 -7.20 11.88
N LYS A 59 -5.70 -7.70 13.12
CA LYS A 59 -6.97 -8.10 13.76
C LYS A 59 -7.90 -6.90 13.99
N GLN A 60 -7.35 -5.71 14.19
CA GLN A 60 -8.11 -4.47 14.41
C GLN A 60 -8.76 -3.94 13.12
N LEU A 61 -8.20 -4.28 11.94
CA LEU A 61 -8.72 -3.79 10.66
C LEU A 61 -10.17 -4.20 10.41
N LYS A 62 -10.57 -5.43 10.79
CA LYS A 62 -11.93 -5.93 10.53
C LYS A 62 -13.00 -5.10 11.27
N PRO A 63 -12.92 -4.89 12.60
CA PRO A 63 -13.88 -4.02 13.29
C PRO A 63 -13.79 -2.56 12.80
N MET A 64 -12.59 -1.99 12.62
CA MET A 64 -12.45 -0.61 12.12
C MET A 64 -13.14 -0.39 10.76
N ARG A 65 -13.03 -1.35 9.82
CA ARG A 65 -13.75 -1.26 8.55
C ARG A 65 -15.26 -1.38 8.71
N LYS A 66 -15.73 -2.24 9.61
CA LYS A 66 -17.18 -2.41 9.87
C LYS A 66 -17.78 -1.11 10.41
N GLU A 67 -17.02 -0.37 11.19
CA GLU A 67 -17.41 0.92 11.78
C GLU A 67 -17.18 2.12 10.83
N GLY A 68 -16.67 1.89 9.62
CA GLY A 68 -16.42 2.96 8.65
C GLY A 68 -15.19 3.83 8.96
N LEU A 69 -14.31 3.39 9.86
CA LEU A 69 -13.13 4.13 10.30
C LEU A 69 -11.93 4.06 9.33
N LEU A 70 -12.07 3.33 8.21
CA LEU A 70 -11.01 3.17 7.21
C LEU A 70 -11.57 3.44 5.80
N GLY A 71 -11.07 4.48 5.15
CA GLY A 71 -11.48 4.89 3.79
C GLY A 71 -10.75 4.17 2.65
N LEU A 72 -9.87 3.21 2.96
CA LEU A 72 -9.15 2.45 1.94
C LEU A 72 -10.07 1.54 1.11
N ALA A 73 -9.76 1.41 -0.18
CA ALA A 73 -10.56 0.78 -1.22
C ALA A 73 -11.01 -0.64 -0.86
N ASN A 74 -10.13 -1.45 -0.28
CA ASN A 74 -10.45 -2.78 0.21
C ASN A 74 -9.60 -3.18 1.42
N PHE A 75 -9.94 -4.33 2.01
CA PHE A 75 -9.26 -4.89 3.18
C PHE A 75 -7.80 -5.24 2.90
N SER A 76 -7.49 -5.74 1.70
CA SER A 76 -6.13 -6.12 1.30
C SER A 76 -5.19 -4.92 1.22
N CYS A 77 -5.67 -3.76 0.76
CA CYS A 77 -4.91 -2.50 0.82
C CYS A 77 -4.59 -2.10 2.26
N CYS A 78 -5.55 -2.20 3.19
CA CYS A 78 -5.29 -1.95 4.61
C CYS A 78 -4.19 -2.86 5.16
N GLN A 79 -4.24 -4.15 4.83
CA GLN A 79 -3.21 -5.10 5.25
C GLN A 79 -1.84 -4.77 4.65
N ASP A 80 -1.76 -4.35 3.38
CA ASP A 80 -0.49 -3.95 2.76
C ASP A 80 0.15 -2.77 3.50
N VAL A 81 -0.64 -1.77 3.90
CA VAL A 81 -0.16 -0.64 4.71
C VAL A 81 0.49 -1.12 6.02
N LEU A 82 -0.16 -2.04 6.73
CA LEU A 82 0.41 -2.61 7.96
C LEU A 82 1.66 -3.47 7.67
N ARG A 83 1.70 -4.20 6.56
CA ARG A 83 2.90 -4.95 6.14
C ARG A 83 4.05 -4.02 5.77
N ARG A 84 3.77 -2.84 5.21
CA ARG A 84 4.78 -1.80 4.91
C ARG A 84 5.41 -1.29 6.20
N LEU A 85 4.61 -1.04 7.24
CA LEU A 85 5.12 -0.71 8.57
C LEU A 85 5.96 -1.85 9.15
N ASP A 86 5.47 -3.08 9.05
CA ASP A 86 6.17 -4.24 9.61
C ASP A 86 7.55 -4.45 8.96
N LYS A 87 7.66 -4.35 7.63
CA LYS A 87 8.94 -4.37 6.91
C LYS A 87 9.90 -3.29 7.39
N THR A 88 9.39 -2.10 7.70
CA THR A 88 10.20 -1.00 8.24
C THR A 88 10.81 -1.37 9.59
N PHE A 89 10.02 -1.97 10.49
CA PHE A 89 10.49 -2.46 11.79
C PHE A 89 11.46 -3.65 11.64
N GLN A 90 11.15 -4.62 10.77
CA GLN A 90 12.05 -5.75 10.49
C GLN A 90 13.43 -5.27 10.01
N ALA A 91 13.46 -4.30 9.10
CA ALA A 91 14.71 -3.68 8.63
C ALA A 91 15.44 -2.93 9.75
N PHE A 92 14.72 -2.19 10.59
CA PHE A 92 15.29 -1.53 11.77
C PHE A 92 15.97 -2.55 12.71
N PHE A 93 15.26 -3.60 13.13
CA PHE A 93 15.82 -4.60 14.04
C PHE A 93 16.92 -5.46 13.39
N ALA A 94 16.87 -5.70 12.08
CA ALA A 94 17.97 -6.36 11.37
C ALA A 94 19.25 -5.55 11.45
N ARG A 95 19.18 -4.22 11.29
CA ARG A 95 20.33 -3.31 11.41
C ARG A 95 20.85 -3.24 12.84
N VAL A 96 19.96 -3.15 13.83
CA VAL A 96 20.35 -3.20 15.25
C VAL A 96 21.13 -4.48 15.56
N ARG A 97 20.66 -5.64 15.09
CA ARG A 97 21.35 -6.93 15.30
C ARG A 97 22.73 -7.00 14.64
N ARG A 98 22.99 -6.23 13.60
CA ARG A 98 24.32 -6.10 12.97
C ARG A 98 25.25 -5.12 13.70
N GLY A 99 24.82 -4.54 14.82
CA GLY A 99 25.59 -3.53 15.56
C GLY A 99 25.58 -2.14 14.88
N GLU A 100 24.74 -1.92 13.88
CA GLU A 100 24.58 -0.60 13.28
C GLU A 100 23.79 0.33 14.21
N LYS A 101 23.80 1.64 13.92
CA LYS A 101 23.02 2.66 14.62
C LYS A 101 21.87 3.19 13.74
N PRO A 102 20.86 2.37 13.39
CA PRO A 102 19.73 2.84 12.58
C PRO A 102 18.86 3.83 13.36
N GLY A 103 18.31 4.83 12.67
CA GLY A 103 17.24 5.65 13.23
C GLY A 103 15.94 4.85 13.41
N PHE A 104 15.20 5.12 14.48
CA PHE A 104 13.91 4.49 14.75
C PHE A 104 12.88 4.81 13.63
N PRO A 105 11.94 3.89 13.30
CA PRO A 105 10.88 4.16 12.34
C PRO A 105 10.12 5.47 12.65
N ARG A 106 9.99 6.33 11.63
CA ARG A 106 9.38 7.67 11.76
C ARG A 106 8.01 7.75 11.12
N PHE A 107 7.21 8.69 11.60
CA PHE A 107 5.96 9.08 10.93
C PHE A 107 6.25 9.49 9.49
N ARG A 108 5.32 9.13 8.60
CA ARG A 108 5.36 9.49 7.19
C ARG A 108 4.59 10.78 7.00
N SER A 109 5.19 11.69 6.23
CA SER A 109 4.45 12.83 5.68
C SER A 109 3.69 12.35 4.46
N PHE A 110 2.43 12.78 4.30
CA PHE A 110 1.62 12.52 3.12
C PHE A 110 2.33 12.88 1.81
N ARG A 111 3.11 13.98 1.80
CA ARG A 111 3.91 14.40 0.64
C ARG A 111 4.92 13.34 0.17
N ARG A 112 5.30 12.39 1.06
CA ARG A 112 6.23 11.28 0.78
C ARG A 112 5.54 9.91 0.85
N TYR A 113 4.21 9.88 0.85
CA TYR A 113 3.41 8.66 0.77
C TYR A 113 2.74 8.64 -0.61
N ASP A 114 3.44 8.06 -1.57
CA ASP A 114 3.16 8.22 -3.00
C ASP A 114 2.50 6.99 -3.62
N SER A 115 2.26 5.92 -2.87
CA SER A 115 1.81 4.66 -3.45
C SER A 115 0.87 3.86 -2.55
N SER A 116 -0.15 3.29 -3.18
CA SER A 116 -1.06 2.29 -2.62
C SER A 116 -0.94 0.99 -3.41
N THR A 117 -1.03 -0.15 -2.72
CA THR A 117 -0.80 -1.46 -3.33
C THR A 117 -2.00 -2.36 -3.12
N PHE A 118 -2.42 -3.00 -4.21
CA PHE A 118 -3.35 -4.12 -4.23
C PHE A 118 -2.52 -5.41 -4.27
N PRO A 119 -2.29 -6.07 -3.12
CA PRO A 119 -1.30 -7.15 -3.01
C PRO A 119 -1.71 -8.43 -3.75
N SER A 120 -3.00 -8.58 -4.08
CA SER A 120 -3.55 -9.72 -4.82
C SER A 120 -4.31 -9.21 -6.04
N TYR A 121 -3.87 -9.60 -7.24
CA TYR A 121 -4.56 -9.26 -8.48
C TYR A 121 -5.98 -9.83 -8.50
N GLY A 122 -6.93 -9.06 -9.03
CA GLY A 122 -8.36 -9.38 -9.03
C GLY A 122 -9.10 -8.95 -7.77
N ASP A 123 -8.41 -8.78 -6.65
CA ASP A 123 -8.98 -8.24 -5.41
C ASP A 123 -8.88 -6.70 -5.41
N GLY A 124 -9.98 -6.06 -5.79
CA GLY A 124 -10.10 -4.60 -5.85
C GLY A 124 -9.36 -3.94 -7.01
N CYS A 125 -8.47 -4.63 -7.71
CA CYS A 125 -7.76 -4.10 -8.87
C CYS A 125 -7.60 -5.16 -9.98
N ARG A 126 -7.96 -4.82 -11.22
CA ARG A 126 -7.90 -5.73 -12.38
C ARG A 126 -7.72 -4.98 -13.69
N LEU A 127 -6.84 -5.45 -14.57
CA LEU A 127 -6.75 -5.00 -15.95
C LEU A 127 -7.86 -5.68 -16.76
N LEU A 128 -8.65 -4.88 -17.48
CA LEU A 128 -9.78 -5.31 -18.28
C LEU A 128 -9.37 -5.55 -19.73
N ASP A 129 -10.19 -6.31 -20.47
CA ASP A 129 -9.96 -6.64 -21.88
C ASP A 129 -9.99 -5.40 -22.79
N ASP A 130 -10.66 -4.32 -22.36
CA ASP A 130 -10.68 -3.01 -23.04
C ASP A 130 -9.43 -2.15 -22.76
N GLY A 131 -8.42 -2.71 -22.08
CA GLY A 131 -7.16 -2.03 -21.76
C GLY A 131 -7.26 -1.01 -20.62
N LYS A 132 -8.38 -0.96 -19.89
CA LYS A 132 -8.54 -0.09 -18.71
C LYS A 132 -8.26 -0.85 -17.42
N LEU A 133 -7.74 -0.14 -16.43
CA LEU A 133 -7.58 -0.67 -15.08
C LEU A 133 -8.85 -0.38 -14.27
N ARG A 134 -9.52 -1.44 -13.81
CA ARG A 134 -10.61 -1.31 -12.83
C ARG A 134 -10.00 -1.24 -11.43
N ILE A 135 -10.32 -0.17 -10.70
CA ILE A 135 -9.97 0.00 -9.29
C ILE A 135 -11.27 0.12 -8.47
N GLN A 136 -11.38 -0.64 -7.40
CA GLN A 136 -12.50 -0.57 -6.47
C GLN A 136 -12.60 0.83 -5.87
N GLY A 137 -13.80 1.42 -5.94
CA GLY A 137 -14.06 2.80 -5.53
C GLY A 137 -13.72 3.87 -6.59
N ALA A 138 -12.70 3.68 -7.43
CA ALA A 138 -12.35 4.65 -8.49
C ALA A 138 -13.02 4.36 -9.86
N GLY A 139 -13.49 3.13 -10.07
CA GLY A 139 -14.06 2.69 -11.35
C GLY A 139 -12.98 2.32 -12.38
N ARG A 140 -13.24 2.59 -13.67
CA ARG A 140 -12.34 2.25 -14.77
C ARG A 140 -11.44 3.44 -15.12
N ILE A 141 -10.13 3.25 -15.06
CA ILE A 141 -9.12 4.27 -15.37
C ILE A 141 -8.40 3.87 -16.65
N LYS A 142 -8.20 4.82 -17.57
CA LYS A 142 -7.44 4.57 -18.80
C LYS A 142 -5.97 4.35 -18.47
N VAL A 143 -5.39 3.31 -19.08
CA VAL A 143 -3.96 2.98 -18.99
C VAL A 143 -3.33 3.14 -20.36
N LYS A 144 -2.10 3.66 -20.42
CA LYS A 144 -1.27 3.56 -21.64
C LYS A 144 -0.36 2.33 -21.56
N LEU A 145 -0.86 1.22 -22.09
CA LEU A 145 -0.11 -0.03 -22.27
C LEU A 145 0.84 0.11 -23.48
N HIS A 146 2.05 0.64 -23.25
CA HIS A 146 3.06 0.79 -24.29
C HIS A 146 3.78 -0.53 -24.64
N ARG A 147 3.53 -1.58 -23.85
CA ARG A 147 3.95 -2.97 -24.09
C ARG A 147 2.89 -3.91 -23.49
N PRO A 148 2.69 -5.11 -24.05
CA PRO A 148 1.80 -6.10 -23.45
C PRO A 148 2.37 -6.59 -22.11
N VAL A 149 1.49 -6.97 -21.20
CA VAL A 149 1.86 -7.66 -19.97
C VAL A 149 2.07 -9.13 -20.28
N GLU A 150 3.25 -9.67 -19.95
CA GLU A 150 3.54 -11.09 -20.09
C GLU A 150 3.42 -11.80 -18.74
N GLY A 151 2.79 -12.97 -18.75
CA GLY A 151 2.58 -13.78 -17.56
C GLY A 151 1.43 -13.31 -16.66
N ALA A 152 1.35 -13.91 -15.47
CA ALA A 152 0.27 -13.65 -14.52
C ALA A 152 0.58 -12.42 -13.65
N ILE A 153 -0.32 -11.44 -13.67
CA ILE A 153 -0.28 -10.30 -12.75
C ILE A 153 -0.59 -10.81 -11.35
N LYS A 154 0.26 -10.46 -10.37
CA LYS A 154 0.11 -10.88 -8.96
C LYS A 154 -0.25 -9.73 -8.04
N THR A 155 0.29 -8.56 -8.31
CA THR A 155 0.19 -7.37 -7.47
C THR A 155 0.09 -6.17 -8.41
N VAL A 156 -0.67 -5.15 -8.00
CA VAL A 156 -0.72 -3.86 -8.69
C VAL A 156 -0.44 -2.76 -7.68
N THR A 157 0.55 -1.91 -7.96
CA THR A 157 0.83 -0.72 -7.14
C THR A 157 0.49 0.53 -7.94
N ILE A 158 -0.43 1.33 -7.39
CA ILE A 158 -0.75 2.66 -7.92
C ILE A 158 0.17 3.67 -7.25
N LYS A 159 0.86 4.48 -8.06
CA LYS A 159 1.82 5.47 -7.60
C LYS A 159 1.50 6.86 -8.16
N ARG A 160 1.52 7.88 -7.30
CA ARG A 160 1.57 9.29 -7.68
C ARG A 160 3.01 9.69 -7.98
N ASP A 161 3.23 10.20 -9.19
CA ASP A 161 4.44 10.89 -9.62
C ASP A 161 4.14 12.38 -9.81
N VAL A 162 5.16 13.23 -9.78
CA VAL A 162 5.03 14.71 -9.70
C VAL A 162 4.07 15.28 -10.75
N ASP A 163 4.04 14.70 -11.95
CA ASP A 163 3.15 15.13 -13.03
C ASP A 163 2.04 14.11 -13.37
N HIS A 164 2.16 12.85 -12.95
CA HIS A 164 1.39 11.72 -13.49
C HIS A 164 1.08 10.62 -12.47
N TRP A 165 -0.02 9.88 -12.68
CA TRP A 165 -0.28 8.62 -11.97
C TRP A 165 0.29 7.43 -12.76
N LEU A 166 0.81 6.44 -12.03
CA LEU A 166 1.48 5.27 -12.59
C LEU A 166 0.91 3.99 -11.96
N GLU A 167 0.90 2.91 -12.70
CA GLU A 167 0.70 1.55 -12.19
C GLU A 167 2.00 0.74 -12.37
N ASN A 168 2.40 -0.03 -11.36
CA ASN A 168 3.56 -0.93 -11.35
C ASN A 168 3.17 -2.36 -10.97
#